data_AF-A0A0C3S5T2-F1
#
_entry.id   AF-A0A0C3S5T2-F1
#
_cell.length_a   1.000
_cell.length_b   1.000
_cell.length_c   1.000
_cell.angle_alpha   90.00
_cell.angle_beta   90.00
_cell.angle_gamma   90.00
#
_symmetry.space_group_name_H-M   'P 1'
#
loop_
_entity.id
_entity.type
_entity.pdbx_description
1 polymer ?
#
loop_
_entity_poly.entity_id
_entity_poly.type
_entity_poly.pdbx_seq_one_letter_code
_entity_poly.pdbx_strand_id
1 'polypeptide(L)'
;AHIGNPCGHSFCGDCGWDWISKTVAPTCASCRSPLSRDRPMLPNFALDSAIRKHIEALNKSGAEGWNEDGARYVEWEERQKCVPQQQPLARCKANY
;
A
#
# COMPACT_ATOMS: atom_id res chain seq x y z
N ALA A 1 2.79 -1.67 -2.67
CA ALA A 1 1.43 -1.42 -3.23
C ALA A 1 0.76 -2.73 -3.64
N HIS A 2 -0.58 -2.76 -3.78
CA HIS A 2 -1.35 -3.94 -4.22
C HIS A 2 -2.36 -3.58 -5.31
N ILE A 3 -2.75 -4.55 -6.14
CA ILE A 3 -3.75 -4.42 -7.20
C ILE A 3 -4.96 -5.30 -6.90
N GLY A 4 -6.17 -4.76 -7.08
CA GLY A 4 -7.44 -5.48 -6.91
C GLY A 4 -7.68 -6.45 -8.08
N ASN A 5 -7.83 -7.73 -7.77
CA ASN A 5 -8.03 -8.80 -8.75
C ASN A 5 -9.53 -9.10 -8.94
N PRO A 6 -10.12 -8.96 -10.16
CA PRO A 6 -9.45 -8.75 -11.46
C PRO A 6 -9.44 -7.30 -11.97
N CYS A 7 -10.05 -6.35 -11.26
CA CYS A 7 -10.35 -5.02 -11.81
C CYS A 7 -9.14 -4.10 -12.08
N GLY A 8 -7.96 -4.40 -11.55
CA GLY A 8 -6.73 -3.66 -11.85
C GLY A 8 -6.49 -2.36 -11.05
N HIS A 9 -7.41 -1.95 -10.17
CA HIS A 9 -7.22 -0.75 -9.34
C HIS A 9 -6.17 -0.99 -8.25
N SER A 10 -5.34 0.02 -7.98
CA SER A 10 -4.23 -0.11 -7.03
C SER A 10 -4.51 0.59 -5.70
N PHE A 11 -4.00 -0.01 -4.61
CA PHE A 11 -4.19 0.44 -3.23
C PHE A 11 -2.87 0.32 -2.44
N CYS A 12 -2.78 1.07 -1.35
CA CYS A 12 -1.88 0.70 -0.24
C CYS A 12 -2.28 -0.69 0.28
N GLY A 13 -1.32 -1.46 0.83
CA GLY A 13 -1.60 -2.79 1.36
C GLY A 13 -2.68 -2.76 2.43
N ASP A 14 -2.42 -2.02 3.50
CA ASP A 14 -3.32 -1.97 4.66
C ASP A 14 -4.67 -1.35 4.30
N CYS A 15 -4.70 -0.25 3.54
CA CYS A 15 -5.96 0.37 3.13
C CYS A 15 -6.86 -0.58 2.31
N GLY A 16 -6.26 -1.40 1.44
CA GLY A 16 -7.00 -2.38 0.66
C GLY A 16 -7.54 -3.52 1.53
N TRP A 17 -6.72 -4.03 2.46
CA TRP A 17 -7.14 -5.10 3.37
C TRP A 17 -8.16 -4.63 4.40
N ASP A 18 -8.04 -3.41 4.90
CA ASP A 18 -9.01 -2.75 5.78
C ASP A 18 -10.37 -2.57 5.09
N TRP A 19 -10.37 -2.30 3.79
CA TRP A 19 -11.61 -2.26 3.01
C TRP A 19 -12.23 -3.65 2.88
N ILE A 20 -11.43 -4.64 2.48
CA ILE A 20 -11.89 -6.01 2.24
C ILE A 20 -12.46 -6.64 3.51
N SER A 21 -11.79 -6.44 4.67
CA SER A 21 -12.18 -7.04 5.95
C SER A 21 -13.55 -6.57 6.46
N LYS A 22 -14.04 -5.41 5.99
CA LYS A 22 -15.35 -4.86 6.35
C LYS A 22 -16.51 -5.45 5.54
N THR A 23 -16.22 -6.31 4.57
CA THR A 23 -17.22 -6.81 3.61
C THR A 23 -17.33 -8.33 3.66
N VAL A 24 -18.56 -8.85 3.60
CA VAL A 24 -18.80 -10.31 3.53
C VAL A 24 -18.31 -10.90 2.21
N ALA A 25 -18.36 -10.11 1.13
CA ALA A 25 -17.82 -10.45 -0.18
C ALA A 25 -16.87 -9.34 -0.64
N PRO A 26 -15.62 -9.66 -1.00
CA PRO A 26 -14.62 -8.66 -1.31
C PRO A 26 -15.01 -7.88 -2.57
N THR A 27 -15.01 -6.56 -2.47
CA THR A 27 -15.27 -5.64 -3.59
C THR A 27 -14.18 -4.59 -3.68
N CYS A 28 -13.98 -4.06 -4.88
CA CYS A 28 -13.03 -2.98 -5.11
C CYS A 28 -13.47 -1.69 -4.41
N ALA A 29 -12.56 -1.02 -3.68
CA ALA A 29 -12.87 0.26 -3.04
C ALA A 29 -13.14 1.39 -4.06
N SER A 30 -12.53 1.32 -5.24
CA SER A 30 -12.67 2.33 -6.30
C SER A 30 -13.89 2.10 -7.19
N CYS A 31 -14.04 0.90 -7.77
CA CYS A 31 -15.06 0.63 -8.79
C CYS A 31 -16.17 -0.31 -8.33
N ARG A 32 -16.13 -0.80 -7.08
CA ARG A 32 -17.11 -1.73 -6.48
C ARG A 32 -17.25 -3.10 -7.17
N SER A 33 -16.51 -3.36 -8.25
CA SER A 33 -16.51 -4.66 -8.92
C SER A 33 -16.15 -5.78 -7.92
N PRO A 34 -16.79 -6.95 -8.03
CA PRO A 34 -16.43 -8.12 -7.23
C PRO A 34 -14.96 -8.47 -7.41
N LEU A 35 -14.27 -8.77 -6.31
CA LEU A 35 -12.89 -9.26 -6.32
C LEU A 35 -12.86 -10.77 -6.12
N SER A 36 -11.75 -11.40 -6.48
CA SER A 36 -11.51 -12.82 -6.18
C SER A 36 -11.62 -13.09 -4.69
N ARG A 37 -12.31 -14.15 -4.30
CA ARG A 37 -12.46 -14.56 -2.90
C ARG A 37 -11.15 -15.08 -2.31
N ASP A 38 -10.38 -15.84 -3.09
CA ASP A 38 -9.14 -16.47 -2.62
C ASP A 38 -7.97 -15.49 -2.64
N ARG A 39 -7.89 -14.63 -3.67
CA ARG A 39 -6.80 -13.68 -3.88
C ARG A 39 -7.36 -12.32 -4.33
N PRO A 40 -8.04 -11.56 -3.44
CA PRO A 40 -8.67 -10.29 -3.80
C PRO A 40 -7.67 -9.19 -4.15
N MET A 41 -6.45 -9.27 -3.59
CA MET A 41 -5.35 -8.36 -3.89
C MET A 41 -4.07 -9.11 -4.23
N LEU A 42 -3.32 -8.58 -5.19
CA LEU A 42 -2.01 -9.10 -5.59
C LEU A 42 -0.94 -8.01 -5.41
N PRO A 43 0.31 -8.35 -5.05
CA PRO A 43 1.39 -7.36 -4.97
C PRO A 43 1.62 -6.66 -6.32
N ASN A 44 1.77 -5.33 -6.31
CA ASN A 44 2.09 -4.54 -7.50
C ASN A 44 3.52 -3.98 -7.37
N PHE A 45 4.52 -4.79 -7.71
CA PHE A 45 5.95 -4.43 -7.60
C PHE A 45 6.36 -3.29 -8.53
N ALA A 46 5.72 -3.19 -9.71
CA ALA A 46 6.00 -2.12 -10.66
C ALA A 46 5.59 -0.76 -10.08
N LEU A 47 4.37 -0.66 -9.54
CA LEU A 47 3.90 0.56 -8.90
C LEU A 47 4.70 0.87 -7.62
N ASP A 48 5.05 -0.15 -6.83
CA ASP A 48 5.88 0.04 -5.63
C ASP A 48 7.25 0.66 -5.97
N SER A 49 7.89 0.14 -7.01
CA SER A 49 9.16 0.66 -7.52
C SER A 49 9.03 2.08 -8.08
N ALA A 50 7.93 2.38 -8.77
CA ALA A 50 7.65 3.71 -9.31
C ALA A 50 7.46 4.74 -8.19
N ILE A 51 6.73 4.40 -7.14
CA ILE A 51 6.53 5.26 -5.96
C ILE A 51 7.88 5.56 -5.29
N ARG A 52 8.71 4.53 -5.04
CA ARG A 52 10.04 4.72 -4.42
C ARG A 52 10.91 5.69 -5.21
N LYS A 53 11.06 5.46 -6.51
CA LYS A 53 11.85 6.33 -7.40
C LYS A 53 11.32 7.75 -7.45
N HIS A 54 10.00 7.92 -7.40
CA HIS A 54 9.39 9.25 -7.38
C HIS A 54 9.71 10.00 -6.08
N ILE A 55 9.64 9.32 -4.93
CA ILE A 55 9.99 9.91 -3.63
C ILE A 55 11.48 10.27 -3.56
N GLU A 56 12.37 9.40 -4.06
CA GLU A 56 13.80 9.72 -4.19
C GLU A 56 14.04 10.96 -5.06
N ALA A 57 13.27 11.12 -6.14
CA ALA A 57 13.36 12.30 -7.01
C ALA A 57 12.87 13.56 -6.28
N LEU A 58 11.80 13.48 -5.50
CA LEU A 58 11.29 14.60 -4.69
C LEU A 58 12.30 15.05 -3.63
N ASN A 59 12.97 14.10 -2.97
CA ASN A 59 14.05 14.40 -2.03
C ASN A 59 15.20 15.14 -2.76
N LYS A 60 15.67 14.60 -3.89
CA LYS A 60 16.75 15.21 -4.70
C LYS A 60 16.41 16.58 -5.25
N SER A 61 15.14 16.85 -5.57
CA SER A 61 14.71 18.16 -6.06
C SER A 61 14.54 19.21 -4.96
N GLY A 62 14.70 18.84 -3.69
CA GLY A 62 14.45 19.72 -2.56
C GLY A 62 12.97 20.08 -2.41
N ALA A 63 12.06 19.18 -2.80
CA ALA A 63 10.63 19.42 -2.65
C ALA A 63 10.26 19.51 -1.16
N GLU A 64 9.51 20.55 -0.78
CA GLU A 64 9.18 20.83 0.61
C GLU A 64 8.53 19.62 1.30
N GLY A 65 9.08 19.23 2.46
CA GLY A 65 8.58 18.13 3.27
C GLY A 65 8.94 16.73 2.77
N TRP A 66 9.64 16.60 1.64
CA TRP A 66 10.14 15.34 1.08
C TRP A 66 11.67 15.19 1.16
N ASN A 67 12.35 16.17 1.76
CA ASN A 67 13.73 16.03 2.21
C ASN A 67 13.86 14.98 3.33
N GLU A 68 15.08 14.55 3.67
CA GLU A 68 15.33 13.49 4.65
C GLU A 68 14.69 13.75 6.03
N ASP A 69 14.71 15.01 6.49
CA ASP A 69 14.06 15.44 7.74
C ASP A 69 12.60 15.90 7.54
N GLY A 70 12.10 15.82 6.32
CA GLY A 70 10.76 16.25 5.95
C GLY A 70 9.70 15.32 6.51
N ALA A 71 8.66 15.90 7.12
CA ALA A 71 7.58 15.13 7.76
C ALA A 71 6.92 14.10 6.82
N ARG A 72 6.87 14.35 5.50
CA ARG A 72 6.28 13.40 4.53
C ARG A 72 7.23 12.25 4.21
N TYR A 73 8.54 12.51 4.15
CA TYR A 73 9.54 11.46 3.93
C TYR A 73 9.62 10.52 5.14
N VAL A 74 9.67 11.08 6.35
CA VAL A 74 9.67 10.31 7.61
C VAL A 74 8.41 9.44 7.74
N GLU A 75 7.23 10.01 7.55
CA GLU A 75 5.95 9.27 7.59
C GLU A 75 5.92 8.12 6.58
N TRP A 76 6.44 8.35 5.37
CA TRP A 76 6.51 7.31 4.35
C TRP A 76 7.47 6.18 4.72
N GLU A 77 8.66 6.49 5.24
CA GLU A 77 9.63 5.48 5.70
C GLU A 77 9.09 4.63 6.85
N GLU A 78 8.38 5.26 7.80
CA GLU A 78 7.73 4.54 8.90
C GLU A 78 6.70 3.53 8.36
N ARG A 79 5.88 3.93 7.38
CA ARG A 79 4.95 2.99 6.72
C ARG A 79 5.67 1.84 6.01
N GLN A 80 6.88 2.02 5.49
CA GLN A 80 7.63 0.92 4.88
C GLN A 80 8.11 -0.12 5.90
N LYS A 81 8.44 0.30 7.13
CA LYS A 81 8.91 -0.58 8.21
C LYS A 81 7.81 -1.54 8.69
N CYS A 82 6.55 -1.16 8.54
CA CYS A 82 5.40 -1.95 8.99
C CYS A 82 4.85 -2.94 7.94
N VAL A 83 5.42 -3.02 6.73
CA VAL A 83 4.95 -3.97 5.70
C VAL A 83 5.71 -5.29 5.80
N PRO A 84 5.05 -6.44 6.04
CA PRO A 84 5.72 -7.74 6.01
C PRO A 84 6.24 -8.02 4.59
N GLN A 85 7.55 -7.99 4.43
CA GLN A 85 8.20 -8.43 3.20
C GLN A 85 8.08 -9.96 3.14
N GLN A 86 7.07 -10.46 2.43
CA GLN A 86 6.96 -11.82 1.87
C GLN A 86 7.18 -13.00 2.85
N GLN A 87 6.18 -13.35 3.70
CA GLN A 87 5.71 -14.71 4.15
C GLN A 87 4.92 -14.65 5.49
N PRO A 88 4.15 -15.70 5.89
CA PRO A 88 2.80 -15.55 6.43
C PRO A 88 2.73 -15.07 7.87
N LEU A 89 1.76 -14.17 8.11
CA LEU A 89 1.08 -13.83 9.37
C LEU A 89 1.85 -14.13 10.66
N ALA A 90 2.76 -13.25 11.04
CA ALA A 90 3.08 -13.04 12.44
C ALA A 90 3.43 -11.56 12.70
N ARG A 91 2.48 -10.88 13.34
CA ARG A 91 2.72 -9.81 14.33
C ARG A 91 3.29 -8.47 13.82
N CYS A 92 2.45 -7.72 13.11
CA CYS A 92 2.36 -6.27 13.34
C CYS A 92 0.94 -5.94 13.80
N LYS A 93 0.66 -6.13 15.09
CA LYS A 93 -0.50 -5.54 15.77
C LYS A 93 0.00 -4.80 17.01
N ALA A 94 -0.30 -3.49 17.05
CA ALA A 94 -0.66 -2.65 18.20
C ALA A 94 -0.34 -1.20 17.78
N ASN A 95 -1.28 -0.26 17.64
CA ASN A 95 -2.36 0.06 18.57
C ASN A 95 -3.60 0.58 17.81
N TYR A 96 -4.76 -0.03 18.07
CA TYR A 96 -6.02 0.60 18.48
C TYR A 96 -6.90 -0.48 19.11
#